data_AF-A0A7R7VNG6-F1
#
_entry.id   AF-A0A7R7VNG6-F1
#
_cell.length_a   1.000
_cell.length_b   1.000
_cell.length_c   1.000
_cell.angle_alpha   90.00
_cell.angle_beta   90.00
_cell.angle_gamma   90.00
#
_symmetry.space_group_name_H-M   'P 1'
#
loop_
_entity.id
_entity.type
_entity.pdbx_description
1 polymer ?
#
loop_
_entity_poly.entity_id
_entity_poly.type
_entity_poly.pdbx_seq_one_letter_code
_entity_poly.pdbx_strand_id
1 'polypeptide(L)'
;MRVQLASLALLAGFSAAAIAAHEELTVRNANHIFNAIHSSMREWDSTLYHYGMSFFLASVPAGTQLYHGTGTPNPTTGMEWLSFELAQAILFAKLPPPLIESHNPCRAPAHGQGQEPLSSGPEADEESGWLHTYAAARDLRLLYIDGLSAAWSNNGTQDSQKRIFLDDTIHESQIVDEAEAAVEMCRILRETWGDRLDGILRMEIGTEVILCSFERDLKFVRAVRAKPIKSLDKGNRSKKKTLADLQPDVGSWLSVASRYHGIGGNRVRLNYDHFVTAFAHDLDIFGGESKKYRPRLEHLESSSLEPIRQGLETLVMTHDPSDSSFNWQAITDMIVE
;
A
#
# COMPACT_ATOMS: atom_id res chain seq x y z
N MET A 1 -53.28 -49.33 65.36
CA MET A 1 -52.33 -48.24 65.71
C MET A 1 -52.14 -47.35 64.50
N ARG A 2 -52.27 -46.04 64.71
CA ARG A 2 -51.93 -44.94 63.78
C ARG A 2 -50.46 -45.11 63.30
N VAL A 3 -50.06 -44.63 62.13
CA VAL A 3 -49.61 -43.25 61.90
C VAL A 3 -49.59 -42.97 60.39
N GLN A 4 -50.19 -41.83 60.00
CA GLN A 4 -49.95 -41.14 58.73
C GLN A 4 -48.55 -40.52 58.75
N LEU A 5 -47.83 -40.55 57.62
CA LEU A 5 -46.77 -39.58 57.35
C LEU A 5 -46.85 -39.16 55.88
N ALA A 6 -46.99 -37.86 55.70
CA ALA A 6 -47.20 -37.15 54.46
C ALA A 6 -45.87 -36.81 53.76
N SER A 7 -45.98 -36.60 52.45
CA SER A 7 -45.22 -35.66 51.61
C SER A 7 -43.70 -35.79 51.50
N LEU A 8 -43.20 -35.89 50.26
CA LEU A 8 -42.52 -34.76 49.61
C LEU A 8 -42.39 -35.04 48.10
N ALA A 9 -42.97 -34.16 47.30
CA ALA A 9 -42.73 -34.08 45.88
C ALA A 9 -41.32 -33.51 45.64
N LEU A 10 -40.51 -34.20 44.84
CA LEU A 10 -39.34 -33.62 44.19
C LEU A 10 -39.65 -33.53 42.71
N LEU A 11 -40.20 -32.38 42.32
CA LEU A 11 -40.13 -31.89 40.94
C LEU A 11 -38.65 -31.72 40.61
N ALA A 12 -38.12 -32.59 39.76
CA ALA A 12 -36.85 -32.36 39.10
C ALA A 12 -37.04 -31.14 38.19
N GLY A 13 -36.74 -29.96 38.74
CA GLY A 13 -36.58 -28.75 37.95
C GLY A 13 -35.40 -28.96 37.01
N PHE A 14 -35.70 -29.19 35.73
CA PHE A 14 -34.73 -28.92 34.69
C PHE A 14 -34.41 -27.43 34.80
N SER A 15 -33.24 -27.13 35.37
CA SER A 15 -32.65 -25.81 35.23
C SER A 15 -32.34 -25.68 33.75
N ALA A 16 -33.25 -25.04 33.01
CA ALA A 16 -32.93 -24.42 31.74
C ALA A 16 -31.90 -23.36 32.08
N ALA A 17 -30.62 -23.76 32.10
CA ALA A 17 -29.53 -22.84 31.96
C ALA A 17 -29.89 -22.02 30.72
N ALA A 18 -30.17 -20.74 30.94
CA ALA A 18 -30.33 -19.80 29.86
C ALA A 18 -29.11 -19.98 28.98
N ILE A 19 -29.30 -20.56 27.79
CA ILE A 19 -28.41 -20.34 26.67
C ILE A 19 -28.51 -18.84 26.52
N ALA A 20 -27.57 -18.10 27.12
CA ALA A 20 -27.33 -16.74 26.75
C ALA A 20 -27.17 -16.83 25.24
N ALA A 21 -28.16 -16.30 24.51
CA ALA A 21 -28.00 -16.08 23.10
C ALA A 21 -26.70 -15.27 23.02
N HIS A 22 -25.64 -15.91 22.55
CA HIS A 22 -24.56 -15.14 21.95
C HIS A 22 -25.30 -14.35 20.87
N GLU A 23 -25.51 -13.08 21.14
CA GLU A 23 -25.87 -12.13 20.11
C GLU A 23 -24.73 -12.24 19.12
N GLU A 24 -24.94 -13.08 18.11
CA GLU A 24 -23.98 -13.35 17.07
C GLU A 24 -23.79 -12.00 16.41
N LEU A 25 -22.70 -11.33 16.75
CA LEU A 25 -22.39 -10.01 16.27
C LEU A 25 -22.23 -10.17 14.76
N THR A 26 -23.31 -9.94 14.01
CA THR A 26 -23.32 -10.15 12.57
C THR A 26 -22.42 -9.07 11.99
N VAL A 27 -21.15 -9.41 11.76
CA VAL A 27 -20.21 -8.52 11.11
C VAL A 27 -20.65 -8.36 9.66
N ARG A 28 -21.23 -7.20 9.36
CA ARG A 28 -21.58 -6.81 7.99
C ARG A 28 -20.30 -6.89 7.14
N ASN A 29 -20.39 -7.51 5.96
CA ASN A 29 -19.24 -7.71 5.06
C ASN A 29 -18.11 -8.63 5.59
N ALA A 30 -18.39 -9.56 6.51
CA ALA A 30 -17.38 -10.49 7.03
C ALA A 30 -16.56 -11.22 5.94
N ASN A 31 -17.19 -11.55 4.80
CA ASN A 31 -16.52 -12.15 3.64
C ASN A 31 -15.45 -11.22 3.04
N HIS A 32 -15.65 -9.91 3.05
CA HIS A 32 -14.69 -8.94 2.55
C HIS A 32 -13.51 -8.74 3.52
N ILE A 33 -13.78 -8.77 4.82
CA ILE A 33 -12.74 -8.75 5.86
C ILE A 33 -11.86 -10.00 5.74
N PHE A 34 -12.49 -11.17 5.57
CA PHE A 34 -11.79 -12.42 5.29
C PHE A 34 -10.90 -12.30 4.04
N ASN A 35 -11.45 -11.76 2.94
CA ASN A 35 -10.71 -11.57 1.71
C ASN A 35 -9.55 -10.58 1.87
N ALA A 36 -9.68 -9.53 2.68
CA ALA A 36 -8.60 -8.58 2.94
C ALA A 36 -7.39 -9.29 3.57
N ILE A 37 -7.61 -10.18 4.54
CA ILE A 37 -6.57 -11.00 5.18
C ILE A 37 -5.98 -12.02 4.20
N HIS A 38 -6.85 -12.72 3.46
CA HIS A 38 -6.40 -13.72 2.48
C HIS A 38 -5.57 -13.10 1.34
N SER A 39 -5.99 -11.94 0.85
CA SER A 39 -5.42 -11.32 -0.37
C SER A 39 -4.21 -10.42 -0.08
N SER A 40 -4.03 -9.98 1.16
CA SER A 40 -2.96 -9.04 1.52
C SER A 40 -1.58 -9.55 1.09
N MET A 41 -0.79 -8.66 0.48
CA MET A 41 0.55 -8.93 -0.04
C MET A 41 0.64 -9.97 -1.18
N ARG A 42 -0.50 -10.34 -1.81
CA ARG A 42 -0.54 -11.21 -2.99
C ARG A 42 -0.94 -10.44 -4.23
N GLU A 43 -0.09 -10.50 -5.25
CA GLU A 43 -0.27 -9.74 -6.49
C GLU A 43 -1.59 -10.08 -7.21
N TRP A 44 -1.87 -11.39 -7.36
CA TRP A 44 -3.05 -11.84 -8.09
C TRP A 44 -4.35 -11.55 -7.33
N ASP A 45 -4.40 -11.88 -6.05
CA ASP A 45 -5.58 -11.63 -5.23
C ASP A 45 -5.85 -10.12 -5.07
N SER A 46 -4.80 -9.30 -4.90
CA SER A 46 -4.94 -7.84 -4.89
C SER A 46 -5.42 -7.31 -6.23
N THR A 47 -5.09 -7.95 -7.36
CA THR A 47 -5.63 -7.58 -8.68
C THR A 47 -7.13 -7.91 -8.79
N LEU A 48 -7.57 -9.03 -8.20
CA LEU A 48 -9.00 -9.39 -8.15
C LEU A 48 -9.77 -8.45 -7.23
N TYR A 49 -9.21 -8.12 -6.07
CA TYR A 49 -9.76 -7.23 -5.04
C TYR A 49 -9.04 -5.88 -5.01
N HIS A 50 -8.95 -5.21 -6.15
CA HIS A 50 -8.12 -4.01 -6.35
C HIS A 50 -8.57 -2.77 -5.58
N TYR A 51 -9.81 -2.73 -5.09
CA TYR A 51 -10.34 -1.64 -4.26
C TYR A 51 -10.06 -1.91 -2.79
N GLY A 52 -8.80 -1.76 -2.41
CA GLY A 52 -8.37 -1.93 -1.04
C GLY A 52 -9.07 -0.98 -0.08
N MET A 53 -9.56 -1.51 1.04
CA MET A 53 -10.28 -0.77 2.08
C MET A 53 -9.68 -1.01 3.47
N SER A 54 -8.48 -1.58 3.54
CA SER A 54 -7.85 -2.02 4.78
C SER A 54 -6.43 -1.51 4.92
N PHE A 55 -6.05 -1.21 6.17
CA PHE A 55 -4.77 -0.70 6.57
C PHE A 55 -4.15 -1.63 7.61
N PHE A 56 -2.95 -2.13 7.33
CA PHE A 56 -2.22 -3.02 8.23
C PHE A 56 -0.89 -2.39 8.65
N LEU A 57 -0.45 -2.66 9.87
CA LEU A 57 0.94 -2.41 10.24
C LEU A 57 1.82 -3.49 9.61
N ALA A 58 2.89 -3.07 8.95
CA ALA A 58 3.79 -3.95 8.22
C ALA A 58 5.24 -3.77 8.67
N SER A 59 5.96 -4.88 8.81
CA SER A 59 7.39 -4.90 9.12
C SER A 59 8.18 -5.52 7.97
N VAL A 60 9.25 -4.85 7.56
CA VAL A 60 10.25 -5.38 6.61
C VAL A 60 11.54 -5.65 7.37
N PRO A 61 12.00 -6.91 7.48
CA PRO A 61 13.18 -7.23 8.28
C PRO A 61 14.46 -6.56 7.78
N ALA A 62 15.36 -6.23 8.70
CA ALA A 62 16.70 -5.75 8.41
C ALA A 62 17.44 -6.69 7.44
N GLY A 63 18.20 -6.11 6.52
CA GLY A 63 18.92 -6.84 5.48
C GLY A 63 18.08 -7.23 4.26
N THR A 64 16.76 -6.99 4.27
CA THR A 64 15.91 -7.19 3.09
C THR A 64 16.40 -6.31 1.93
N GLN A 65 16.62 -6.93 0.77
CA GLN A 65 17.05 -6.20 -0.43
C GLN A 65 15.86 -5.53 -1.11
N LEU A 66 16.04 -4.25 -1.45
CA LEU A 66 15.09 -3.40 -2.13
C LEU A 66 15.78 -2.72 -3.33
N TYR A 67 15.00 -2.42 -4.37
CA TYR A 67 15.51 -1.91 -5.64
C TYR A 67 14.88 -0.57 -5.99
N HIS A 68 15.70 0.33 -6.54
CA HIS A 68 15.29 1.67 -6.94
C HIS A 68 15.88 1.99 -8.32
N GLY A 69 15.08 2.60 -9.20
CA GLY A 69 15.54 3.07 -10.50
C GLY A 69 15.68 4.59 -10.50
N THR A 70 16.82 5.11 -10.96
CA THR A 70 17.10 6.56 -10.96
C THR A 70 17.99 6.95 -12.13
N GLY A 71 18.10 8.25 -12.41
CA GLY A 71 18.99 8.78 -13.45
C GLY A 71 20.47 8.87 -13.03
N THR A 72 20.80 8.72 -11.75
CA THR A 72 22.16 8.98 -11.23
C THR A 72 22.79 7.74 -10.58
N PRO A 73 24.13 7.57 -10.61
CA PRO A 73 24.80 6.45 -9.94
C PRO A 73 24.95 6.62 -8.43
N ASN A 74 24.67 7.81 -7.90
CA ASN A 74 24.95 8.16 -6.52
C ASN A 74 23.80 7.70 -5.61
N PRO A 75 24.09 7.28 -4.37
CA PRO A 75 23.03 6.90 -3.44
C PRO A 75 22.00 8.01 -3.27
N THR A 76 20.73 7.66 -3.43
CA THR A 76 19.61 8.56 -3.19
C THR A 76 19.47 8.90 -1.71
N THR A 77 19.06 10.14 -1.44
CA THR A 77 18.74 10.68 -0.12
C THR A 77 17.30 11.19 -0.10
N GLY A 78 16.68 11.22 1.06
CA GLY A 78 15.32 11.69 1.27
C GLY A 78 14.26 10.64 0.95
N MET A 79 13.07 11.14 0.63
CA MET A 79 11.90 10.33 0.32
C MET A 79 11.94 9.88 -1.14
N GLU A 80 11.78 8.57 -1.38
CA GLU A 80 11.75 7.98 -2.72
C GLU A 80 11.02 6.63 -2.72
N TRP A 81 10.82 6.07 -3.92
CA TRP A 81 10.18 4.77 -4.13
C TRP A 81 11.20 3.63 -4.22
N LEU A 82 10.85 2.52 -3.58
CA LEU A 82 11.55 1.24 -3.66
C LEU A 82 10.59 0.16 -4.15
N SER A 83 11.13 -0.87 -4.76
CA SER A 83 10.40 -2.09 -5.08
C SER A 83 11.08 -3.30 -4.46
N PHE A 84 10.30 -4.30 -4.12
CA PHE A 84 10.84 -5.62 -3.75
C PHE A 84 11.41 -6.35 -4.97
N GLU A 85 10.91 -6.01 -6.16
CA GLU A 85 11.10 -6.75 -7.39
C GLU A 85 12.02 -5.97 -8.34
N LEU A 86 13.21 -6.52 -8.61
CA LEU A 86 14.21 -5.91 -9.48
C LEU A 86 13.66 -5.54 -10.88
N ALA A 87 12.73 -6.33 -11.41
CA ALA A 87 12.11 -6.06 -12.72
C ALA A 87 11.29 -4.77 -12.73
N GLN A 88 10.59 -4.45 -11.63
CA GLN A 88 9.82 -3.23 -11.47
C GLN A 88 10.76 -2.01 -11.40
N ALA A 89 11.78 -2.03 -10.54
CA ALA A 89 12.77 -0.95 -10.47
C ALA A 89 13.53 -0.72 -11.79
N ILE A 90 13.78 -1.78 -12.57
CA ILE A 90 14.45 -1.67 -13.88
C ILE A 90 13.64 -0.81 -14.85
N LEU A 91 12.31 -0.79 -14.76
CA LEU A 91 11.46 0.04 -15.62
C LEU A 91 11.81 1.52 -15.43
N PHE A 92 11.95 1.94 -14.18
CA PHE A 92 12.31 3.31 -13.79
C PHE A 92 13.78 3.63 -14.09
N ALA A 93 14.69 2.65 -13.96
CA ALA A 93 16.09 2.85 -14.32
C ALA A 93 16.33 3.03 -15.83
N LYS A 94 15.39 2.62 -16.68
CA LYS A 94 15.52 2.67 -18.15
C LYS A 94 14.91 3.91 -18.80
N LEU A 95 14.21 4.74 -18.03
CA LEU A 95 13.62 5.97 -18.52
C LEU A 95 14.71 7.04 -18.74
N PRO A 96 14.72 7.73 -19.90
CA PRO A 96 15.71 8.78 -20.16
C PRO A 96 15.44 10.03 -19.28
N PRO A 97 16.48 10.68 -18.75
CA PRO A 97 16.36 12.03 -18.20
C PRO A 97 15.87 12.97 -19.31
N PRO A 98 14.80 13.77 -19.15
CA PRO A 98 14.35 14.45 -17.93
C PRO A 98 12.98 13.96 -17.41
N LEU A 99 12.51 12.77 -17.79
CA LEU A 99 11.20 12.26 -17.34
C LEU A 99 11.22 11.80 -15.86
N ILE A 100 12.41 11.67 -15.30
CA ILE A 100 12.67 11.49 -13.88
C ILE A 100 13.53 12.69 -13.49
N GLU A 101 12.90 13.84 -13.25
CA GLU A 101 13.54 14.80 -12.37
C GLU A 101 13.73 14.07 -11.04
N SER A 102 14.94 14.06 -10.49
CA SER A 102 15.12 13.68 -9.10
C SER A 102 14.10 14.49 -8.30
N HIS A 103 13.12 13.85 -7.68
CA HIS A 103 12.06 14.51 -6.92
C HIS A 103 12.65 14.99 -5.60
N ASN A 104 13.58 15.95 -5.71
CA ASN A 104 14.30 16.54 -4.62
C ASN A 104 13.47 17.76 -4.18
N PRO A 105 12.73 17.71 -3.06
CA PRO A 105 11.76 18.74 -2.71
C PRO A 105 12.39 20.07 -2.25
N CYS A 106 13.71 20.25 -2.39
CA CYS A 106 14.44 21.41 -1.89
C CYS A 106 14.96 22.32 -3.02
N ARG A 107 14.06 22.80 -3.90
CA ARG A 107 14.34 24.00 -4.71
C ARG A 107 13.31 25.08 -4.39
N ALA A 108 13.76 26.10 -3.67
CA ALA A 108 12.99 27.29 -3.33
C ALA A 108 12.42 27.96 -4.61
N PRO A 109 11.25 28.62 -4.54
CA PRO A 109 10.61 29.20 -5.71
C PRO A 109 11.43 30.38 -6.24
N ALA A 110 11.99 30.22 -7.43
CA ALA A 110 12.58 31.33 -8.17
C ALA A 110 11.45 32.17 -8.78
N HIS A 111 11.04 33.22 -8.09
CA HIS A 111 10.31 34.32 -8.70
C HIS A 111 11.19 34.99 -9.76
N GLY A 112 10.76 34.99 -11.02
CA GLY A 112 11.37 35.80 -12.06
C GLY A 112 10.90 35.44 -13.47
N GLN A 113 10.03 36.26 -14.05
CA GLN A 113 9.77 36.26 -15.48
C GLN A 113 11.06 36.67 -16.22
N GLY A 114 11.71 35.72 -16.88
CA GLY A 114 12.83 35.96 -17.77
C GLY A 114 12.85 34.87 -18.84
N GLN A 115 12.87 35.25 -20.12
CA GLN A 115 13.05 34.32 -21.23
C GLN A 115 14.38 33.58 -21.05
N GLU A 116 14.35 32.26 -20.97
CA GLU A 116 15.59 31.48 -21.03
C GLU A 116 16.17 31.53 -22.45
N PRO A 117 17.47 31.79 -22.62
CA PRO A 117 18.11 31.73 -23.92
C PRO A 117 18.10 30.27 -24.43
N LEU A 118 17.88 30.10 -25.73
CA LEU A 118 18.17 28.88 -26.47
C LEU A 118 19.69 28.59 -26.41
N SER A 119 20.16 28.06 -25.30
CA SER A 119 21.47 27.44 -25.20
C SER A 119 21.32 25.99 -25.61
N SER A 120 21.96 25.63 -26.72
CA SER A 120 22.24 24.25 -27.11
C SER A 120 22.96 23.54 -25.97
N GLY A 121 22.19 22.88 -25.10
CA GLY A 121 22.73 21.93 -24.14
C GLY A 121 23.42 20.77 -24.86
N PRO A 122 24.36 20.08 -24.21
CA PRO A 122 24.99 18.89 -24.80
C PRO A 122 23.88 17.92 -25.22
N GLU A 123 24.05 17.30 -26.39
CA GLU A 123 23.18 16.22 -26.86
C GLU A 123 22.89 15.30 -25.69
N ALA A 124 21.59 15.12 -25.36
CA ALA A 124 21.21 14.21 -24.30
C ALA A 124 21.69 12.82 -24.72
N ASP A 125 22.83 12.39 -24.16
CA ASP A 125 23.36 11.07 -24.39
C ASP A 125 22.23 10.06 -24.17
N GLU A 126 22.14 9.08 -25.08
CA GLU A 126 21.22 7.93 -25.05
C GLU A 126 21.50 6.98 -23.85
N GLU A 127 22.00 7.54 -22.75
CA GLU A 127 22.43 6.81 -21.57
C GLU A 127 21.23 6.46 -20.71
N SER A 128 21.03 5.16 -20.53
CA SER A 128 20.09 4.63 -19.56
C SER A 128 20.51 5.01 -18.14
N GLY A 129 19.52 5.15 -17.27
CA GLY A 129 19.74 5.36 -15.84
C GLY A 129 20.35 4.16 -15.12
N TRP A 130 20.26 4.21 -13.81
CA TRP A 130 20.91 3.30 -12.87
C TRP A 130 19.89 2.55 -12.04
N LEU A 131 20.13 1.25 -11.90
CA LEU A 131 19.43 0.39 -10.97
C LEU A 131 20.24 0.32 -9.68
N HIS A 132 19.67 0.82 -8.60
CA HIS A 132 20.23 0.73 -7.26
C HIS A 132 19.72 -0.50 -6.53
N THR A 133 20.59 -1.12 -5.76
CA THR A 133 20.25 -2.12 -4.74
C THR A 133 20.55 -1.53 -3.38
N TYR A 134 19.56 -1.56 -2.50
CA TYR A 134 19.66 -1.19 -1.10
C TYR A 134 19.36 -2.42 -0.24
N ALA A 135 19.82 -2.38 1.00
CA ALA A 135 19.41 -3.31 2.05
C ALA A 135 18.82 -2.52 3.21
N ALA A 136 17.69 -2.97 3.77
CA ALA A 136 17.11 -2.36 4.98
C ALA A 136 18.16 -2.33 6.10
N ALA A 137 18.44 -1.15 6.65
CA ALA A 137 19.47 -0.99 7.68
C ALA A 137 19.04 -1.54 9.05
N ARG A 138 17.72 -1.60 9.25
CA ARG A 138 16.97 -2.05 10.43
C ARG A 138 15.62 -2.60 9.97
N ASP A 139 14.84 -3.13 10.90
CA ASP A 139 13.45 -3.46 10.61
C ASP A 139 12.69 -2.18 10.27
N LEU A 140 12.15 -2.11 9.05
CA LEU A 140 11.32 -0.99 8.61
C LEU A 140 9.90 -1.19 9.12
N ARG A 141 9.30 -0.12 9.61
CA ARG A 141 7.94 -0.05 10.12
C ARG A 141 7.10 0.70 9.11
N LEU A 142 6.17 0.05 8.44
CA LEU A 142 5.43 0.61 7.32
C LEU A 142 3.93 0.53 7.58
N LEU A 143 3.16 1.42 6.97
CA LEU A 143 1.72 1.25 6.81
C LEU A 143 1.44 0.55 5.48
N TYR A 144 0.81 -0.62 5.50
CA TYR A 144 0.35 -1.29 4.29
C TYR A 144 -1.09 -0.86 3.96
N ILE A 145 -1.29 -0.40 2.74
CA ILE A 145 -2.61 -0.12 2.16
C ILE A 145 -2.92 -1.24 1.17
N ASP A 146 -3.97 -2.02 1.43
CA ASP A 146 -4.30 -3.22 0.63
C ASP A 146 -4.82 -2.90 -0.78
N GLY A 147 -5.10 -3.97 -1.55
CA GLY A 147 -5.53 -3.86 -2.94
C GLY A 147 -4.43 -3.33 -3.87
N LEU A 148 -4.83 -2.72 -4.99
CA LEU A 148 -3.91 -2.06 -5.92
C LEU A 148 -3.81 -0.57 -5.61
N SER A 149 -3.51 -0.22 -4.35
CA SER A 149 -3.52 1.16 -3.84
C SER A 149 -2.46 2.09 -4.47
N ALA A 150 -1.45 1.54 -5.15
CA ALA A 150 -0.51 2.32 -5.97
C ALA A 150 -0.99 2.50 -7.42
N ALA A 151 -2.06 1.82 -7.84
CA ALA A 151 -2.52 1.89 -9.23
C ALA A 151 -3.02 3.29 -9.57
N TRP A 152 -2.33 3.90 -10.52
CA TRP A 152 -2.62 5.27 -10.91
C TRP A 152 -3.84 5.30 -11.82
N SER A 153 -5.01 5.40 -11.20
CA SER A 153 -6.28 5.33 -11.92
C SER A 153 -7.37 6.16 -11.25
N ASN A 154 -8.37 6.54 -12.03
CA ASN A 154 -9.60 7.17 -11.54
C ASN A 154 -10.71 6.15 -11.25
N ASN A 155 -10.38 4.86 -11.17
CA ASN A 155 -11.39 3.81 -11.08
C ASN A 155 -11.82 3.50 -9.63
N GLY A 156 -11.12 4.07 -8.64
CA GLY A 156 -11.36 3.89 -7.20
C GLY A 156 -10.24 3.19 -6.42
N THR A 157 -9.19 2.68 -7.07
CA THR A 157 -8.08 1.96 -6.40
C THR A 157 -7.38 2.75 -5.30
N GLN A 158 -7.42 4.08 -5.38
CA GLN A 158 -6.80 4.99 -4.42
C GLN A 158 -7.80 5.59 -3.42
N ASP A 159 -9.06 5.16 -3.39
CA ASP A 159 -10.11 5.75 -2.55
C ASP A 159 -9.72 5.75 -1.05
N SER A 160 -9.22 4.63 -0.53
CA SER A 160 -8.80 4.51 0.87
C SER A 160 -7.62 5.43 1.19
N GLN A 161 -6.62 5.47 0.32
CA GLN A 161 -5.47 6.38 0.46
C GLN A 161 -5.91 7.85 0.47
N LYS A 162 -6.77 8.28 -0.45
CA LYS A 162 -7.20 9.68 -0.59
C LYS A 162 -8.16 10.12 0.51
N ARG A 163 -9.21 9.32 0.73
CA ARG A 163 -10.34 9.71 1.59
C ARG A 163 -10.06 9.44 3.06
N ILE A 164 -9.30 8.40 3.37
CA ILE A 164 -9.02 7.99 4.77
C ILE A 164 -7.64 8.48 5.20
N PHE A 165 -6.57 8.04 4.54
CA PHE A 165 -5.21 8.35 5.01
C PHE A 165 -4.85 9.83 4.82
N LEU A 166 -5.07 10.37 3.61
CA LEU A 166 -4.78 11.77 3.29
C LEU A 166 -5.88 12.73 3.76
N ASP A 167 -6.93 12.22 4.40
CA ASP A 167 -8.07 13.03 4.88
C ASP A 167 -8.53 14.08 3.87
N ASP A 168 -8.65 13.68 2.60
CA ASP A 168 -9.09 14.57 1.52
C ASP A 168 -8.20 15.80 1.25
N THR A 169 -7.08 15.98 1.95
CA THR A 169 -6.24 17.20 1.89
C THR A 169 -5.66 17.51 0.51
N ILE A 170 -5.43 16.49 -0.30
CA ILE A 170 -4.95 16.64 -1.68
C ILE A 170 -6.16 16.68 -2.61
N HIS A 171 -6.70 17.89 -2.76
CA HIS A 171 -7.82 18.22 -3.64
C HIS A 171 -7.33 19.02 -4.84
N GLU A 172 -7.54 18.51 -6.07
CA GLU A 172 -7.90 19.30 -7.27
C GLU A 172 -7.90 18.48 -8.58
N SER A 173 -7.40 17.24 -8.59
CA SER A 173 -7.45 16.35 -9.78
C SER A 173 -7.97 14.95 -9.45
N GLN A 174 -8.70 14.33 -10.39
CA GLN A 174 -9.14 12.92 -10.30
C GLN A 174 -7.95 11.95 -10.15
N ILE A 175 -6.77 12.42 -10.54
CA ILE A 175 -5.47 11.76 -10.53
C ILE A 175 -4.62 12.50 -9.52
N VAL A 176 -4.20 11.84 -8.44
CA VAL A 176 -3.29 12.44 -7.46
C VAL A 176 -1.90 12.54 -8.10
N ASP A 177 -1.22 13.65 -7.89
CA ASP A 177 0.23 13.72 -8.11
C ASP A 177 0.88 12.82 -7.06
N GLU A 178 1.41 11.68 -7.50
CA GLU A 178 2.01 10.68 -6.61
C GLU A 178 3.18 11.25 -5.80
N ALA A 179 3.90 12.23 -6.31
CA ALA A 179 5.02 12.84 -5.59
C ALA A 179 4.52 13.79 -4.49
N GLU A 180 3.51 14.60 -4.77
CA GLU A 180 2.86 15.43 -3.76
C GLU A 180 2.25 14.56 -2.64
N ALA A 181 1.55 13.49 -3.01
CA ALA A 181 1.00 12.54 -2.04
C ALA A 181 2.06 11.84 -1.21
N ALA A 182 3.17 11.41 -1.80
CA ALA A 182 4.26 10.80 -1.05
C ALA A 182 4.92 11.77 -0.07
N VAL A 183 5.09 13.04 -0.46
CA VAL A 183 5.58 14.09 0.44
C VAL A 183 4.62 14.30 1.61
N GLU A 184 3.32 14.40 1.33
CA GLU A 184 2.30 14.60 2.36
C GLU A 184 2.17 13.38 3.29
N MET A 185 2.25 12.16 2.76
CA MET A 185 2.31 10.94 3.56
C MET A 185 3.46 10.99 4.55
N CYS A 186 4.67 11.27 4.08
CA CYS A 186 5.83 11.37 4.95
C CYS A 186 5.74 12.53 5.94
N ARG A 187 5.06 13.62 5.59
CA ARG A 187 4.73 14.71 6.53
C ARG A 187 3.82 14.20 7.64
N ILE A 188 2.73 13.50 7.33
CA ILE A 188 1.80 12.91 8.31
C ILE A 188 2.52 11.90 9.22
N LEU A 189 3.31 10.99 8.66
CA LEU A 189 4.06 10.00 9.43
C LEU A 189 4.98 10.66 10.47
N ARG A 190 5.64 11.76 10.08
CA ARG A 190 6.57 12.50 10.93
C ARG A 190 5.86 13.39 11.95
N GLU A 191 4.91 14.21 11.49
CA GLU A 191 4.34 15.31 12.27
C GLU A 191 3.13 14.88 13.11
N THR A 192 2.27 14.03 12.56
CA THR A 192 1.07 13.55 13.25
C THR A 192 1.38 12.31 14.08
N TRP A 193 2.12 11.36 13.50
CA TRP A 193 2.41 10.07 14.15
C TRP A 193 3.82 9.99 14.75
N GLY A 194 4.58 11.08 14.78
CA GLY A 194 5.85 11.17 15.52
C GLY A 194 6.92 10.16 15.08
N ASP A 195 7.07 9.94 13.77
CA ASP A 195 8.02 8.97 13.20
C ASP A 195 7.83 7.52 13.71
N ARG A 196 6.59 7.15 14.07
CA ARG A 196 6.24 5.76 14.43
C ARG A 196 6.35 4.80 13.25
N LEU A 197 6.21 5.31 12.03
CA LEU A 197 6.36 4.58 10.78
C LEU A 197 7.37 5.28 9.87
N ASP A 198 8.03 4.50 9.04
CA ASP A 198 9.15 4.90 8.18
C ASP A 198 8.71 5.14 6.72
N GLY A 199 7.51 4.67 6.35
CA GLY A 199 7.00 4.75 5.00
C GLY A 199 5.67 4.02 4.78
N ILE A 200 5.24 3.98 3.52
CA ILE A 200 3.99 3.36 3.05
C ILE A 200 4.33 2.18 2.14
N LEU A 201 3.66 1.05 2.35
CA LEU A 201 3.72 -0.15 1.55
C LEU A 201 2.43 -0.27 0.73
N ARG A 202 2.53 -0.47 -0.58
CA ARG A 202 1.37 -0.55 -1.49
C ARG A 202 1.72 -1.31 -2.78
N MET A 203 0.74 -1.54 -3.64
CA MET A 203 0.88 -2.43 -4.81
C MET A 203 0.20 -1.87 -6.06
N GLU A 204 0.79 -2.13 -7.22
CA GLU A 204 0.16 -1.96 -8.55
C GLU A 204 0.57 -3.09 -9.50
N ILE A 205 1.78 -2.99 -10.05
CA ILE A 205 2.40 -3.98 -10.96
C ILE A 205 3.30 -4.93 -10.17
N GLY A 206 3.66 -4.50 -8.97
CA GLY A 206 4.44 -5.18 -7.97
C GLY A 206 4.32 -4.42 -6.65
N THR A 207 4.95 -4.97 -5.61
CA THR A 207 4.96 -4.33 -4.29
C THR A 207 6.00 -3.22 -4.24
N GLU A 208 5.55 -2.02 -3.90
CA GLU A 208 6.38 -0.83 -3.73
C GLU A 208 6.33 -0.27 -2.30
N VAL A 209 7.41 0.42 -1.93
CA VAL A 209 7.53 1.17 -0.68
C VAL A 209 7.83 2.62 -1.02
N ILE A 210 6.99 3.54 -0.55
CA ILE A 210 7.38 4.94 -0.39
C ILE A 210 8.11 5.03 0.95
N LEU A 211 9.42 5.26 0.94
CA LEU A 211 10.21 5.35 2.17
C LEU A 211 10.61 6.79 2.41
N CYS A 212 10.42 7.30 3.63
CA CYS A 212 10.58 8.72 3.92
C CYS A 212 12.03 9.21 4.05
N SER A 213 12.99 8.32 4.31
CA SER A 213 14.42 8.65 4.34
C SER A 213 15.31 7.45 4.01
N PHE A 214 15.92 7.47 2.82
CA PHE A 214 16.84 6.43 2.38
C PHE A 214 18.12 6.40 3.23
N GLU A 215 18.71 7.55 3.52
CA GLU A 215 19.97 7.67 4.27
C GLU A 215 19.86 7.21 5.73
N ARG A 216 18.68 7.37 6.34
CA ARG A 216 18.41 6.93 7.71
C ARG A 216 18.19 5.42 7.77
N ASP A 217 17.44 4.89 6.80
CA ASP A 217 16.80 3.57 6.96
C ASP A 217 17.38 2.49 6.04
N LEU A 218 18.24 2.84 5.08
CA LEU A 218 18.84 1.91 4.12
C LEU A 218 20.36 1.95 4.11
N LYS A 219 20.96 0.82 3.75
CA LYS A 219 22.36 0.70 3.36
C LYS A 219 22.43 0.56 1.85
N PHE A 220 23.15 1.46 1.21
CA PHE A 220 23.45 1.33 -0.22
C PHE A 220 24.37 0.14 -0.46
N VAL A 221 23.97 -0.76 -1.36
CA VAL A 221 24.75 -1.96 -1.68
C VAL A 221 25.51 -1.76 -2.99
N ARG A 222 24.83 -1.34 -4.06
CA ARG A 222 25.43 -1.11 -5.38
C ARG A 222 24.51 -0.31 -6.30
N ALA A 223 25.12 0.29 -7.33
CA ALA A 223 24.45 0.80 -8.51
C ALA A 223 24.95 0.06 -9.76
N VAL A 224 24.03 -0.30 -10.65
CA VAL A 224 24.32 -0.95 -11.93
C VAL A 224 23.62 -0.18 -13.04
N ARG A 225 24.35 0.20 -14.07
CA ARG A 225 23.77 0.89 -15.23
C ARG A 225 22.76 -0.02 -15.94
N ALA A 226 21.56 0.50 -16.21
CA ALA A 226 20.53 -0.22 -16.94
C ALA A 226 20.90 -0.34 -18.43
N LYS A 227 20.34 -1.35 -19.11
CA LYS A 227 20.49 -1.46 -20.57
C LYS A 227 19.48 -0.54 -21.27
N PRO A 228 19.88 0.16 -22.35
CA PRO A 228 18.96 0.95 -23.16
C PRO A 228 17.80 0.12 -23.71
N ILE A 229 16.60 0.71 -23.73
CA ILE A 229 15.44 0.11 -24.38
C ILE A 229 15.65 0.19 -25.89
N LYS A 230 16.05 -0.93 -26.50
CA LYS A 230 16.30 -1.05 -27.96
C LYS A 230 15.08 -0.72 -28.84
N SER A 231 13.86 -0.69 -28.29
CA SER A 231 12.62 -0.39 -29.05
C SER A 231 12.31 1.10 -29.20
N LEU A 232 13.07 2.00 -28.56
CA LEU A 232 12.97 3.45 -28.79
C LEU A 232 13.56 3.89 -30.14
N ASP A 233 14.24 2.97 -30.84
CA ASP A 233 15.08 3.27 -32.00
C ASP A 233 14.35 3.13 -33.36
N LYS A 234 13.08 2.70 -33.37
CA LYS A 234 12.31 2.52 -34.63
C LYS A 234 10.94 3.20 -34.58
N GLY A 235 10.92 4.48 -34.95
CA GLY A 235 9.74 5.14 -35.52
C GLY A 235 9.25 6.39 -34.78
N ASN A 236 9.37 7.54 -35.45
CA ASN A 236 8.85 8.87 -35.11
C ASN A 236 9.37 9.55 -33.85
N ARG A 237 10.40 10.38 -34.05
CA ARG A 237 11.04 11.33 -33.10
C ARG A 237 10.15 12.49 -32.63
N SER A 238 8.82 12.39 -32.72
CA SER A 238 7.91 13.55 -32.58
C SER A 238 6.88 13.45 -31.44
N LYS A 239 6.96 12.43 -30.58
CA LYS A 239 6.19 12.40 -29.32
C LYS A 239 7.10 12.05 -28.15
N LYS A 240 7.24 12.97 -27.19
CA LYS A 240 7.76 12.65 -25.84
C LYS A 240 6.86 11.55 -25.27
N LYS A 241 7.37 10.33 -25.19
CA LYS A 241 6.63 9.21 -24.60
C LYS A 241 6.60 9.36 -23.08
N THR A 242 5.45 9.18 -22.45
CA THR A 242 5.27 9.32 -20.99
C THR A 242 5.43 7.96 -20.29
N LEU A 243 5.48 7.94 -18.96
CA LEU A 243 5.47 6.68 -18.16
C LEU A 243 4.29 5.77 -18.57
N ALA A 244 3.17 6.34 -19.01
CA ALA A 244 2.00 5.61 -19.50
C ALA A 244 2.25 4.83 -20.81
N ASP A 245 3.26 5.20 -21.60
CA ASP A 245 3.66 4.48 -22.81
C ASP A 245 4.61 3.30 -22.52
N LEU A 246 5.17 3.25 -21.30
CA LEU A 246 5.89 2.10 -20.77
C LEU A 246 4.92 1.14 -20.09
N GLN A 247 3.93 0.66 -20.83
CA GLN A 247 3.21 -0.52 -20.36
C GLN A 247 4.22 -1.66 -20.21
N PRO A 248 4.35 -2.28 -19.02
CA PRO A 248 5.22 -3.42 -18.87
C PRO A 248 4.77 -4.47 -19.89
N ASP A 249 5.72 -5.06 -20.59
CA ASP A 249 5.36 -6.17 -21.47
C ASP A 249 4.74 -7.30 -20.63
N VAL A 250 3.95 -8.16 -21.26
CA VAL A 250 3.29 -9.30 -20.59
C VAL A 250 4.33 -10.14 -19.82
N GLY A 251 5.58 -10.20 -20.29
CA GLY A 251 6.68 -10.85 -19.59
C GLY A 251 7.06 -10.20 -18.26
N SER A 252 7.05 -8.87 -18.16
CA SER A 252 7.30 -8.13 -16.92
C SER A 252 6.19 -8.38 -15.92
N TRP A 253 4.93 -8.27 -16.35
CA TRP A 253 3.76 -8.63 -15.54
C TRP A 253 3.81 -10.08 -15.07
N LEU A 254 4.05 -11.03 -15.97
CA LEU A 254 4.16 -12.45 -15.63
C LEU A 254 5.33 -12.72 -14.68
N SER A 255 6.44 -11.97 -14.77
CA SER A 255 7.58 -12.16 -13.89
C SER A 255 7.29 -11.69 -12.46
N VAL A 256 6.59 -10.57 -12.29
CA VAL A 256 6.18 -10.08 -10.98
C VAL A 256 5.05 -10.93 -10.41
N ALA A 257 4.04 -11.22 -11.23
CA ALA A 257 2.91 -12.08 -10.87
C ALA A 257 3.24 -13.58 -10.80
N SER A 258 4.45 -14.01 -11.19
CA SER A 258 4.87 -15.42 -11.11
C SER A 258 4.85 -15.97 -9.69
N ARG A 259 4.85 -15.08 -8.69
CA ARG A 259 4.76 -15.43 -7.28
C ARG A 259 3.32 -15.25 -6.80
N TYR A 260 2.51 -16.26 -7.08
CA TYR A 260 1.11 -16.31 -6.65
C TYR A 260 0.95 -16.09 -5.13
N HIS A 261 1.83 -16.68 -4.33
CA HIS A 261 1.80 -16.61 -2.85
C HIS A 261 2.45 -15.34 -2.26
N GLY A 262 2.51 -14.25 -3.03
CA GLY A 262 3.07 -12.97 -2.61
C GLY A 262 4.58 -12.86 -2.77
N ILE A 263 5.18 -11.88 -2.09
CA ILE A 263 6.61 -11.54 -2.29
C ILE A 263 7.58 -12.63 -1.77
N GLY A 264 7.10 -13.59 -0.98
CA GLY A 264 7.88 -14.74 -0.51
C GLY A 264 8.98 -14.42 0.51
N GLY A 265 9.48 -15.47 1.18
CA GLY A 265 10.67 -15.39 2.05
C GLY A 265 10.51 -14.55 3.32
N ASN A 266 9.28 -14.35 3.81
CA ASN A 266 8.97 -13.50 4.98
C ASN A 266 9.57 -12.08 4.87
N ARG A 267 9.68 -11.56 3.64
CA ARG A 267 10.22 -10.22 3.35
C ARG A 267 9.34 -9.09 3.91
N VAL A 268 8.07 -9.38 4.17
CA VAL A 268 7.11 -8.52 4.87
C VAL A 268 6.35 -9.39 5.86
N ARG A 269 6.11 -8.86 7.07
CA ARG A 269 5.17 -9.41 8.04
C ARG A 269 4.08 -8.38 8.34
N LEU A 270 2.83 -8.77 8.22
CA LEU A 270 1.69 -7.94 8.61
C LEU A 270 1.24 -8.27 10.03
N ASN A 271 0.79 -7.25 10.76
CA ASN A 271 0.03 -7.44 11.99
C ASN A 271 -1.44 -7.65 11.62
N TYR A 272 -1.92 -8.90 11.74
CA TYR A 272 -3.29 -9.26 11.43
C TYR A 272 -4.23 -9.17 12.64
N ASP A 273 -3.69 -9.16 13.86
CA ASP A 273 -4.49 -9.03 15.08
C ASP A 273 -5.00 -7.59 15.27
N HIS A 274 -4.28 -6.63 14.71
CA HIS A 274 -4.63 -5.21 14.74
C HIS A 274 -4.51 -4.60 13.34
N PHE A 275 -5.65 -4.37 12.71
CA PHE A 275 -5.76 -3.66 11.43
C PHE A 275 -7.08 -2.89 11.37
N VAL A 276 -7.16 -1.91 10.47
CA VAL A 276 -8.34 -1.07 10.27
C VAL A 276 -8.92 -1.38 8.91
N THR A 277 -10.25 -1.53 8.80
CA THR A 277 -10.89 -1.79 7.52
C THR A 277 -12.27 -1.13 7.43
N ALA A 278 -12.56 -0.47 6.31
CA ALA A 278 -13.87 0.14 6.10
C ALA A 278 -15.01 -0.89 6.05
N PHE A 279 -14.70 -2.16 5.76
CA PHE A 279 -15.69 -3.25 5.74
C PHE A 279 -16.35 -3.50 7.10
N ALA A 280 -15.68 -3.13 8.20
CA ALA A 280 -16.20 -3.29 9.56
C ALA A 280 -17.13 -2.15 10.02
N HIS A 281 -17.32 -1.12 9.20
CA HIS A 281 -18.16 0.03 9.52
C HIS A 281 -19.50 -0.04 8.80
N ASP A 282 -20.54 0.54 9.42
CA ASP A 282 -21.88 0.60 8.85
C ASP A 282 -21.99 1.71 7.79
N LEU A 283 -21.31 1.50 6.67
CA LEU A 283 -21.23 2.42 5.54
C LEU A 283 -21.75 1.74 4.27
N ASP A 284 -22.41 2.51 3.40
CA ASP A 284 -22.84 2.03 2.09
C ASP A 284 -21.69 2.07 1.07
N ILE A 285 -20.58 1.41 1.38
CA ILE A 285 -19.38 1.37 0.53
C ILE A 285 -19.62 0.69 -0.82
N PHE A 286 -20.71 -0.07 -0.98
CA PHE A 286 -21.07 -0.73 -2.24
C PHE A 286 -22.16 0.03 -3.04
N GLY A 287 -22.63 1.16 -2.53
CA GLY A 287 -23.65 1.99 -3.15
C GLY A 287 -23.12 3.02 -4.16
N GLY A 288 -23.97 4.01 -4.47
CA GLY A 288 -23.65 5.12 -5.39
C GLY A 288 -23.50 4.68 -6.86
N GLU A 289 -22.60 5.35 -7.60
CA GLU A 289 -22.20 5.00 -8.97
C GLU A 289 -21.28 3.76 -9.04
N SER A 290 -21.16 3.00 -7.93
CA SER A 290 -20.37 1.78 -7.91
C SER A 290 -20.91 0.77 -8.93
N LYS A 291 -20.16 0.60 -10.03
CA LYS A 291 -20.44 -0.42 -11.02
C LYS A 291 -20.16 -1.79 -10.39
N LYS A 292 -21.16 -2.67 -10.35
CA LYS A 292 -20.99 -4.10 -10.05
C LYS A 292 -20.46 -4.42 -8.63
N TYR A 293 -21.00 -3.80 -7.58
CA TYR A 293 -20.69 -4.15 -6.17
C TYR A 293 -19.19 -4.05 -5.82
N ARG A 294 -18.54 -2.99 -6.28
CA ARG A 294 -17.13 -2.69 -5.94
C ARG A 294 -17.11 -1.69 -4.78
N PRO A 295 -16.28 -1.87 -3.74
CA PRO A 295 -16.29 -0.91 -2.63
C PRO A 295 -15.71 0.43 -3.12
N ARG A 296 -16.38 1.53 -2.79
CA ARG A 296 -16.01 2.91 -3.12
C ARG A 296 -16.24 3.81 -1.91
N LEU A 297 -15.42 4.85 -1.77
CA LEU A 297 -15.55 5.86 -0.70
C LEU A 297 -15.84 7.26 -1.26
N GLU A 298 -15.80 7.43 -2.58
CA GLU A 298 -15.99 8.72 -3.27
C GLU A 298 -17.37 9.33 -3.00
N HIS A 299 -18.44 8.52 -2.95
CA HIS A 299 -19.81 9.00 -2.75
C HIS A 299 -20.20 9.19 -1.28
N LEU A 300 -19.33 8.82 -0.34
CA LEU A 300 -19.60 8.95 1.09
C LEU A 300 -19.19 10.33 1.59
N GLU A 301 -19.99 10.90 2.49
CA GLU A 301 -19.66 12.17 3.15
C GLU A 301 -18.36 12.03 3.96
N SER A 302 -17.50 13.04 3.91
CA SER A 302 -16.18 12.99 4.58
C SER A 302 -16.32 12.76 6.10
N SER A 303 -17.33 13.35 6.73
CA SER A 303 -17.62 13.16 8.15
C SER A 303 -17.99 11.72 8.53
N SER A 304 -18.50 10.93 7.59
CA SER A 304 -18.83 9.51 7.83
C SER A 304 -17.60 8.60 7.88
N LEU A 305 -16.47 9.06 7.34
CA LEU A 305 -15.19 8.34 7.33
C LEU A 305 -14.34 8.62 8.57
N GLU A 306 -14.71 9.63 9.36
CA GLU A 306 -13.99 10.05 10.57
C GLU A 306 -13.72 8.90 11.57
N PRO A 307 -14.68 7.99 11.85
CA PRO A 307 -14.39 6.85 12.73
C PRO A 307 -13.27 5.93 12.20
N ILE A 308 -13.12 5.82 10.88
CA ILE A 308 -12.06 5.01 10.26
C ILE A 308 -10.72 5.73 10.38
N ARG A 309 -10.68 7.06 10.18
CA ARG A 309 -9.47 7.88 10.35
C ARG A 309 -8.95 7.83 11.78
N GLN A 310 -9.85 7.98 12.76
CA GLN A 310 -9.52 7.84 14.18
C GLN A 310 -9.05 6.43 14.52
N GLY A 311 -9.67 5.40 13.92
CA GLY A 311 -9.22 4.02 14.05
C GLY A 311 -7.80 3.82 13.52
N LEU A 312 -7.47 4.41 12.37
CA LEU A 312 -6.14 4.37 11.76
C LEU A 312 -5.10 5.07 12.64
N GLU A 313 -5.41 6.27 13.15
CA GLU A 313 -4.54 6.95 14.10
C GLU A 313 -4.33 6.12 15.37
N THR A 314 -5.42 5.57 15.93
CA THR A 314 -5.35 4.71 17.12
C THR A 314 -4.49 3.47 16.88
N LEU A 315 -4.63 2.83 15.71
CA LEU A 315 -3.82 1.67 15.31
C LEU A 315 -2.32 2.02 15.35
N VAL A 316 -1.92 3.10 14.70
CA VAL A 316 -0.51 3.52 14.61
C VAL A 316 0.03 3.97 15.97
N MET A 317 -0.78 4.65 16.78
CA MET A 317 -0.34 5.18 18.07
C MET A 317 -0.28 4.09 19.16
N THR A 318 -1.07 3.03 19.06
CA THR A 318 -1.18 1.99 20.09
C THR A 318 -0.29 0.78 19.83
N HIS A 319 -0.14 0.38 18.58
CA HIS A 319 0.55 -0.86 18.21
C HIS A 319 1.88 -0.59 17.51
N ASP A 320 2.76 -1.59 17.50
CA ASP A 320 4.01 -1.55 16.75
C ASP A 320 3.99 -2.62 15.64
N PRO A 321 4.51 -2.33 14.42
CA PRO A 321 4.61 -3.35 13.38
C PRO A 321 5.48 -4.56 13.76
N SER A 322 6.32 -4.42 14.78
CA SER A 322 7.13 -5.51 15.33
C SER A 322 6.37 -6.42 16.32
N ASP A 323 5.16 -6.04 16.74
CA ASP A 323 4.33 -6.83 17.65
C ASP A 323 4.13 -8.26 17.12
N SER A 324 4.07 -9.22 18.04
CA SER A 324 3.74 -10.60 17.67
C SER A 324 2.31 -10.64 17.17
N SER A 325 2.11 -11.15 15.96
CA SER A 325 0.79 -11.40 15.43
C SER A 325 0.62 -12.84 14.97
N PHE A 326 -0.58 -13.37 15.18
CA PHE A 326 -0.97 -14.68 14.66
C PHE A 326 -1.09 -14.61 13.13
N ASN A 327 -0.61 -15.65 12.44
CA ASN A 327 -0.66 -15.71 10.98
C ASN A 327 -2.08 -16.12 10.51
N TRP A 328 -3.03 -15.18 10.61
CA TRP A 328 -4.42 -15.39 10.16
C TRP A 328 -4.50 -15.72 8.68
N GLN A 329 -3.57 -15.24 7.85
CA GLN A 329 -3.52 -15.59 6.43
C GLN A 329 -3.29 -17.11 6.21
N ALA A 330 -2.51 -17.78 7.07
CA ALA A 330 -2.37 -19.24 6.98
C ALA A 330 -3.67 -19.98 7.30
N ILE A 331 -4.57 -19.39 8.09
CA ILE A 331 -5.90 -19.96 8.35
C ILE A 331 -6.84 -19.73 7.18
N THR A 332 -6.84 -18.52 6.61
CA THR A 332 -7.69 -18.22 5.45
C THR A 332 -7.29 -19.06 4.23
N ASP A 333 -6.00 -19.38 4.08
CA ASP A 333 -5.49 -20.29 3.05
C ASP A 333 -6.03 -21.73 3.16
N MET A 334 -6.36 -22.20 4.37
CA MET A 334 -6.95 -23.54 4.52
C MET A 334 -8.44 -23.56 4.13
N ILE A 335 -9.07 -22.40 4.00
CA ILE A 335 -10.50 -22.26 3.69
C ILE A 335 -10.70 -22.01 2.20
N VAL A 336 -9.77 -21.27 1.56
CA VAL A 336 -9.76 -21.02 0.13
C VAL A 336 -8.83 -22.04 -0.53
N GLU A 337 -9.40 -23.16 -1.01
CA GLU A 337 -8.66 -24.24 -1.71
C GLU A 337 -8.24 -23.88 -3.14
#